data_AF-A0A915MH04-F1
#
_entry.id   AF-A0A915MH04-F1
#
_cell.length_a   1.000
_cell.length_b   1.000
_cell.length_c   1.000
_cell.angle_alpha   90.00
_cell.angle_beta   90.00
_cell.angle_gamma   90.00
#
_symmetry.space_group_name_H-M   'P 1'
#
loop_
_entity.id
_entity.type
_entity.pdbx_description
1 polymer ?
#
loop_
_entity_poly.entity_id
_entity_poly.type
_entity_poly.pdbx_seq_one_letter_code
_entity_poly.pdbx_strand_id
1 'polypeptide(L)'
;YKKHLYKRRPALETADEGDLTKQKAVRERLKCKSFDWFMKEIAFDQEYFYPAIEPSDGANGELKNLAAKKCVDTGYEGTGSKLKLEKCKSEDSSVRGEQ
;
A
#
# COMPACT_ATOMS: atom_id res chain seq x y z
N TYR A 1 11.87 -5.27 -10.31
CA TYR A 1 10.42 -5.24 -9.98
C TYR A 1 10.02 -6.24 -8.90
N LYS A 2 10.35 -7.54 -8.98
CA LYS A 2 9.99 -8.52 -7.92
C LYS A 2 10.28 -8.10 -6.48
N LYS A 3 11.40 -7.42 -6.23
CA LYS A 3 11.76 -6.86 -4.91
C LYS A 3 10.68 -5.95 -4.29
N HIS A 4 9.95 -5.18 -5.11
CA HIS A 4 8.90 -4.29 -4.64
C HIS A 4 7.66 -5.07 -4.20
N LEU A 5 7.34 -6.16 -4.92
CA LEU A 5 6.29 -7.09 -4.51
C LEU A 5 6.64 -7.77 -3.18
N TYR A 6 7.86 -8.27 -3.04
CA TYR A 6 8.30 -8.96 -1.82
C TYR A 6 8.35 -8.04 -0.60
N LYS A 7 8.79 -6.78 -0.77
CA LYS A 7 8.71 -5.78 0.31
C LYS A 7 7.29 -5.59 0.85
N ARG A 8 6.27 -5.62 -0.02
CA ARG A 8 4.86 -5.51 0.38
C ARG A 8 4.26 -6.84 0.84
N ARG A 9 4.82 -7.98 0.43
CA ARG A 9 4.38 -9.33 0.77
C ARG A 9 5.57 -10.23 1.13
N PRO A 10 6.14 -10.08 2.35
CA PRO A 10 7.39 -10.75 2.73
C PRO A 10 7.34 -12.28 2.63
N ALA A 11 6.16 -12.87 2.86
CA ALA A 11 5.97 -14.32 2.73
C ALA A 11 6.29 -14.89 1.34
N LEU A 12 6.31 -14.06 0.30
CA LEU A 12 6.65 -14.49 -1.06
C LEU A 12 8.15 -14.62 -1.31
N GLU A 13 9.00 -14.11 -0.42
CA GLU A 13 10.46 -14.17 -0.59
C GLU A 13 11.03 -15.58 -0.42
N THR A 14 10.37 -16.40 0.42
CA THR A 14 10.75 -17.79 0.73
C THR A 14 9.75 -18.82 0.22
N ALA A 15 8.78 -18.37 -0.59
CA ALA A 15 7.79 -19.27 -1.18
C ALA A 15 8.45 -20.16 -2.25
N ASP A 16 8.12 -21.45 -2.24
CA ASP A 16 8.55 -22.39 -3.28
C ASP A 16 7.82 -22.10 -4.60
N GLU A 17 8.54 -21.60 -5.59
CA GLU A 17 7.99 -21.33 -6.93
C GLU A 17 7.97 -22.56 -7.86
N GLY A 18 8.49 -23.70 -7.40
CA GLY A 18 8.69 -24.90 -8.20
C GLY A 18 9.71 -24.72 -9.34
N ASP A 19 9.69 -25.65 -10.31
CA ASP A 19 10.59 -25.58 -11.47
C ASP A 19 10.07 -24.63 -12.56
N LEU A 20 10.76 -23.50 -12.73
CA LEU A 20 10.49 -22.47 -13.75
C LEU A 20 11.37 -22.59 -15.01
N THR A 21 12.12 -23.69 -15.19
CA THR A 21 13.10 -23.83 -16.29
C THR A 21 12.43 -23.71 -17.65
N LYS A 22 11.29 -24.39 -17.88
CA LYS A 22 10.57 -24.35 -19.16
C LYS A 22 10.04 -22.95 -19.49
N GLN A 23 9.55 -22.23 -18.49
CA GLN A 23 8.98 -20.88 -18.60
C GLN A 23 10.07 -19.86 -18.94
N LYS A 24 11.24 -19.97 -18.30
CA LYS A 24 12.42 -19.14 -18.62
C LYS A 24 12.93 -19.41 -20.03
N ALA A 25 13.01 -20.67 -20.45
CA ALA A 25 13.41 -21.04 -21.81
C ALA A 25 12.47 -20.47 -22.90
N VAL A 26 11.16 -20.42 -22.64
CA VAL A 26 10.20 -19.77 -23.56
C VAL A 26 10.50 -18.28 -23.72
N ARG A 27 10.78 -17.57 -22.62
CA ARG A 27 11.13 -16.14 -22.66
C ARG A 27 12.39 -15.87 -23.49
N GLU A 28 13.40 -16.71 -23.34
CA GLU A 28 14.67 -16.62 -24.09
C GLU A 28 14.45 -16.90 -25.59
N ARG A 29 13.75 -18.01 -25.91
CA ARG A 29 13.46 -18.41 -27.29
C ARG A 29 12.69 -17.33 -28.06
N LEU A 30 11.72 -16.67 -27.42
CA LEU A 30 10.92 -15.60 -28.01
C LEU A 30 11.61 -14.24 -28.04
N LYS A 31 12.82 -14.12 -27.48
CA LYS A 31 13.58 -12.86 -27.39
C LYS A 31 12.74 -11.72 -26.79
N CYS A 32 11.97 -12.03 -25.74
CA CYS A 32 11.10 -11.05 -25.10
C CYS A 32 11.91 -9.87 -24.53
N LYS A 33 11.32 -8.68 -24.58
CA LYS A 33 11.89 -7.48 -23.97
C LYS A 33 11.96 -7.60 -22.44
N SER A 34 12.73 -6.72 -21.81
CA SER A 34 12.84 -6.69 -20.35
C SER A 34 11.54 -6.19 -19.71
N PHE A 35 11.31 -6.56 -18.45
CA PHE A 35 10.18 -6.01 -17.69
C PHE A 35 10.38 -4.50 -17.39
N ASP A 36 11.63 -4.02 -17.35
CA ASP A 36 11.93 -2.59 -17.24
C ASP A 36 11.45 -1.80 -18.47
N TRP A 37 11.69 -2.33 -19.68
CA TRP A 37 11.15 -1.77 -20.91
C TRP A 37 9.61 -1.73 -20.88
N PHE A 38 8.98 -2.81 -20.42
CA PHE A 38 7.52 -2.86 -20.31
C PHE A 38 6.98 -1.76 -19.38
N MET A 39 7.58 -1.60 -18.19
CA MET A 39 7.15 -0.61 -17.22
C MET A 39 7.38 0.83 -17.68
N LYS A 40 8.38 1.08 -18.53
CA LYS A 40 8.69 2.44 -19.02
C LYS A 40 7.95 2.82 -20.30
N GLU A 41 7.72 1.86 -21.19
CA GLU A 41 7.20 2.14 -22.53
C GLU A 41 5.73 1.77 -22.70
N ILE A 42 5.26 0.74 -21.99
CA ILE A 42 3.89 0.22 -22.14
C ILE A 42 3.02 0.60 -20.93
N ALA A 43 3.53 0.39 -19.72
CA ALA A 43 2.83 0.68 -18.46
C ALA A 43 3.42 1.93 -17.76
N PHE A 44 3.71 2.97 -18.55
CA PHE A 44 4.42 4.18 -18.10
C PHE A 44 3.65 4.98 -17.02
N ASP A 45 2.33 4.85 -17.00
CA ASP A 45 1.41 5.50 -16.06
C ASP A 45 1.27 4.74 -14.73
N GLN A 46 1.72 3.49 -14.67
CA GLN A 46 1.61 2.64 -13.48
C GLN A 46 2.28 3.28 -12.25
N GLU A 47 3.47 3.85 -12.41
CA GLU A 47 4.22 4.45 -11.29
C GLU A 47 3.56 5.75 -10.78
N TYR A 48 2.73 6.41 -11.61
CA TYR A 48 2.04 7.64 -11.21
C TYR A 48 0.91 7.35 -10.20
N PHE A 49 0.17 6.26 -10.39
CA PHE A 49 -0.95 5.89 -9.52
C PHE A 49 -0.58 4.85 -8.45
N TYR A 50 0.37 3.97 -8.75
CA TYR A 50 0.77 2.84 -7.90
C TYR A 50 2.30 2.73 -7.85
N PRO A 51 2.98 3.72 -7.25
CA PRO A 51 4.43 3.76 -7.25
C PRO A 51 5.03 2.53 -6.58
N ALA A 52 6.14 2.01 -7.12
CA ALA A 52 6.80 0.85 -6.55
C ALA A 52 7.39 1.14 -5.15
N ILE A 53 7.56 2.42 -4.81
CA ILE A 53 7.92 2.95 -3.50
C ILE A 53 6.94 4.09 -3.20
N GLU A 54 6.10 3.93 -2.19
CA GLU A 54 5.16 4.99 -1.78
C GLU A 54 5.94 6.24 -1.33
N PRO A 55 5.49 7.45 -1.71
CA PRO A 55 6.06 8.67 -1.17
C PRO A 55 5.78 8.78 0.34
N SER A 56 6.58 9.59 1.04
CA SER A 56 6.34 9.87 2.45
C SER A 56 5.03 10.63 2.67
N ASP A 57 4.29 10.27 3.71
CA ASP A 57 3.11 10.99 4.16
C ASP A 57 3.42 12.46 4.45
N GLY A 58 2.51 13.37 4.08
CA GLY A 58 2.62 14.78 4.48
C GLY A 58 2.33 15.01 5.97
N ALA A 59 1.47 14.16 6.56
CA ALA A 59 1.15 14.12 7.98
C ALA A 59 0.59 12.74 8.34
N ASN A 60 0.82 12.29 9.57
CA ASN A 60 0.31 11.04 10.11
C ASN A 60 -0.04 11.24 11.61
N GLY A 61 -1.14 10.67 12.07
CA GLY A 61 -1.63 10.78 13.45
C GLY A 61 -3.10 11.22 13.54
N GLU A 62 -3.51 11.67 14.73
CA GLU A 62 -4.89 12.09 15.00
C GLU A 62 -5.23 13.45 14.37
N LEU A 63 -6.43 13.56 13.77
CA LEU A 63 -6.96 14.83 13.27
C LEU A 63 -7.85 15.50 14.34
N LYS A 64 -7.26 16.41 15.12
CA LYS A 64 -7.95 17.13 16.21
C LYS A 64 -8.58 18.44 15.77
N ASN A 65 -9.88 18.60 16.05
CA ASN A 65 -10.57 19.88 15.99
C ASN A 65 -10.27 20.71 17.26
N LEU A 66 -9.62 21.86 17.10
CA LEU A 66 -9.18 22.71 18.21
C LEU A 66 -10.31 23.44 18.94
N ALA A 67 -11.44 23.69 18.29
CA ALA A 67 -12.60 24.35 18.89
C ALA A 67 -13.45 23.36 19.70
N ALA A 68 -13.74 22.20 19.12
CA ALA A 68 -14.53 21.15 19.75
C ALA A 68 -13.73 20.34 20.79
N LYS A 69 -12.39 20.41 20.76
CA LYS A 69 -11.49 19.57 21.56
C LYS A 69 -11.77 18.07 21.39
N LYS A 70 -12.06 17.69 20.15
CA LYS A 70 -12.40 16.33 19.73
C LYS A 70 -11.63 15.95 18.47
N CYS A 71 -11.50 14.67 18.23
CA CYS A 71 -10.73 14.13 17.11
C CYS A 71 -11.65 13.36 16.15
N VAL A 72 -11.26 13.29 14.88
CA VAL A 72 -12.04 12.62 13.83
C VAL A 72 -11.87 11.11 13.96
N ASP A 73 -12.98 10.37 14.05
CA ASP A 73 -13.00 8.91 14.19
C ASP A 73 -13.98 8.28 13.19
N THR A 74 -13.61 7.10 12.69
CA THR A 74 -14.42 6.27 11.78
C THR A 74 -15.32 5.28 12.52
N GLY A 75 -15.09 5.04 13.81
CA GLY A 75 -15.87 4.13 14.64
C GLY A 75 -15.80 2.66 14.22
N TYR A 76 -14.77 2.26 13.47
CA TYR A 76 -14.69 0.96 12.77
C TYR A 76 -15.83 0.73 11.77
N GLU A 77 -16.48 1.80 11.32
CA GLU A 77 -17.55 1.70 10.34
C GLU A 77 -16.98 1.50 8.92
N GLY A 78 -17.75 0.81 8.07
CA GLY A 78 -17.34 0.51 6.71
C GLY A 78 -17.37 1.72 5.77
N THR A 79 -16.94 1.49 4.54
CA THR A 79 -16.94 2.49 3.45
C THR A 79 -18.31 3.16 3.29
N GLY A 80 -18.31 4.49 3.15
CA GLY A 80 -19.52 5.30 2.97
C GLY A 80 -20.15 5.80 4.26
N SER A 81 -19.64 5.39 5.42
CA SER A 81 -20.10 5.86 6.73
C SER A 81 -19.64 7.29 7.01
N LYS A 82 -20.40 8.01 7.84
CA LYS A 82 -20.08 9.39 8.19
C LYS A 82 -18.99 9.42 9.26
N LEU A 83 -17.98 10.26 9.05
CA LEU A 83 -16.97 10.57 10.06
C LEU A 83 -17.59 11.27 11.26
N LYS A 84 -17.14 10.91 12.46
CA LYS A 84 -17.65 11.44 13.73
C LYS A 84 -16.55 12.20 14.47
N LEU A 85 -16.97 13.02 15.44
CA LEU A 85 -16.06 13.66 16.38
C LEU A 85 -16.18 12.98 17.75
N GLU A 86 -15.11 12.32 18.15
CA GLU A 86 -15.01 11.60 19.41
C GLU A 86 -13.93 12.19 20.32
N LYS A 87 -13.85 11.69 21.56
CA LYS A 87 -12.72 12.01 22.44
C LYS A 87 -11.42 11.52 21.79
N CYS A 88 -10.38 12.35 21.83
CA CYS A 88 -9.07 11.99 21.30
C CYS A 88 -8.45 10.85 22.12
N LYS A 89 -7.97 9.81 21.45
CA LYS A 89 -7.44 8.60 22.09
C LYS A 89 -6.07 8.83 22.72
N SER A 90 -5.29 9.75 22.15
CA SER A 90 -4.03 10.24 22.72
C SER A 90 -4.21 10.87 24.11
N GLU A 91 -5.41 11.36 24.44
CA GLU A 91 -5.73 11.97 25.73
C GLU A 91 -6.37 11.00 26.73
N ASP A 92 -7.03 9.95 26.24
CA ASP A 92 -7.70 8.93 27.04
C ASP A 92 -7.66 7.57 26.32
N SER A 93 -6.77 6.69 26.76
CA SER A 93 -6.57 5.37 26.18
C SER A 93 -7.73 4.39 26.41
N SER A 94 -8.70 4.75 27.26
CA SER A 94 -9.93 3.97 27.43
C SER A 94 -10.91 4.15 26.27
N VAL A 95 -10.73 5.21 25.47
CA VAL A 95 -11.54 5.49 24.28
C VAL A 95 -11.17 4.50 23.17
N ARG A 96 -12.16 3.77 22.68
CA ARG A 96 -12.03 2.92 21.49
C ARG A 96 -12.16 3.78 20.24
N GLY A 97 -11.32 3.53 19.24
CA GLY A 97 -11.29 4.31 18.02
C GLY A 97 -10.09 3.99 17.13
N GLU A 98 -10.21 4.38 15.87
CA GLU A 98 -9.18 4.25 14.82
C GLU A 98 -8.35 5.52 14.64
N GLN A 99 -8.64 6.55 15.45
CA GLN A 99 -7.77 7.70 15.72
C GLN A 99 -6.35 7.26 16.10
#